data_AF-A0A1S0TTS1-F1
#
_entry.id   AF-A0A1S0TTS1-F1
#
_cell.length_a   1.000
_cell.length_b   1.000
_cell.length_c   1.000
_cell.angle_alpha   90.00
_cell.angle_beta   90.00
_cell.angle_gamma   90.00
#
_symmetry.space_group_name_H-M   'P 1'
#
loop_
_entity.id
_entity.type
_entity.pdbx_description
1 polymer ?
#
loop_
_entity_poly.entity_id
_entity_poly.type
_entity_poly.pdbx_seq_one_letter_code
_entity_poly.pdbx_strand_id
1 'polypeptide(L)'
;MQKYFEQYTEEYVEMETESETPCEIISKSDRLRQRLEPLLDFEQDSSSSPFSVKEIVDILRAERSEDIVCIKVPINDKHERYIIICTPHNMRHGEAMVLAIRKCFKLKNNEVQPPKKAKVGRWLCYTFENISIHIMTREARLKYDLEGLWGIGWMETLEDEVDLPNPQFPIPSAS
;
A
#
# COMPACT_ATOMS: atom_id res chain seq x y z
N MET A 1 -44.65 36.08 -42.92
CA MET A 1 -43.30 35.51 -42.91
C MET A 1 -42.93 34.93 -41.54
N GLN A 2 -43.39 35.50 -40.41
CA GLN A 2 -43.27 34.85 -39.08
C GLN A 2 -43.97 33.47 -38.99
N LYS A 3 -45.21 33.33 -39.49
CA LYS A 3 -45.95 32.05 -39.42
C LYS A 3 -45.24 30.86 -40.08
N TYR A 4 -44.38 31.13 -41.07
CA TYR A 4 -43.61 30.10 -41.76
C TYR A 4 -42.37 29.69 -40.98
N PHE A 5 -41.82 30.60 -40.16
CA PHE A 5 -40.69 30.32 -39.27
C PHE A 5 -41.15 29.56 -38.01
N GLU A 6 -42.33 29.90 -37.50
CA GLU A 6 -42.94 29.25 -36.32
C GLU A 6 -43.25 27.77 -36.57
N GLN A 7 -43.69 27.41 -37.78
CA GLN A 7 -43.99 26.03 -38.15
C GLN A 7 -42.74 25.12 -38.12
N TYR A 8 -41.56 25.64 -38.47
CA TYR A 8 -40.30 24.88 -38.34
C TYR A 8 -39.79 24.81 -36.90
N THR A 9 -40.12 25.78 -36.04
CA THR A 9 -39.72 25.74 -34.64
C THR A 9 -40.58 24.78 -33.82
N GLU A 10 -41.84 24.55 -34.18
CA GLU A 10 -42.71 23.61 -33.45
C GLU A 10 -42.45 22.14 -33.84
N GLU A 11 -42.13 21.86 -35.11
CA GLU A 11 -41.83 20.49 -35.58
C GLU A 11 -40.58 19.88 -34.93
N TYR A 12 -39.64 20.72 -34.48
CA TYR A 12 -38.42 20.27 -33.79
C TYR A 12 -38.54 20.16 -32.25
N VAL A 13 -39.66 20.56 -31.65
CA VAL A 13 -39.83 20.54 -30.18
C VAL A 13 -40.55 19.29 -29.68
N GLU A 14 -41.20 18.51 -30.55
CA GLU A 14 -42.02 17.36 -30.12
C GLU A 14 -41.35 15.97 -30.15
N MET A 15 -40.09 15.83 -30.55
CA MET A 15 -39.38 14.54 -30.42
C MET A 15 -37.98 14.71 -29.85
N GLU A 16 -37.89 14.67 -28.52
CA GLU A 16 -36.86 13.97 -27.73
C GLU A 16 -37.06 14.34 -26.25
N THR A 17 -38.20 13.93 -25.68
CA THR A 17 -38.26 13.66 -24.22
C THR A 17 -37.92 12.19 -24.01
N GLU A 18 -36.73 11.79 -24.46
CA GLU A 18 -36.09 10.65 -23.82
C GLU A 18 -35.85 11.09 -22.37
N SER A 19 -36.50 10.40 -21.45
CA SER A 19 -36.27 10.54 -20.02
C SER A 19 -34.76 10.49 -19.78
N GLU A 20 -34.15 11.64 -19.51
CA GLU A 20 -32.80 11.70 -18.98
C GLU A 20 -32.83 10.98 -17.63
N THR A 21 -32.56 9.68 -17.63
CA THR A 21 -31.97 9.07 -16.43
C THR A 21 -30.70 9.88 -16.19
N PRO A 22 -30.55 10.56 -15.04
CA PRO A 22 -29.31 11.26 -14.76
C PRO A 22 -28.21 10.22 -14.84
N CYS A 23 -27.41 10.26 -15.90
CA CYS A 23 -26.13 9.60 -15.90
C CYS A 23 -25.34 10.39 -14.87
N GLU A 24 -25.38 9.96 -13.61
CA GLU A 24 -24.45 10.46 -12.62
C GLU A 24 -23.08 10.37 -13.26
N ILE A 25 -22.48 11.54 -13.52
CA ILE A 25 -21.12 11.63 -14.02
C ILE A 25 -20.27 11.25 -12.82
N ILE A 26 -20.20 9.95 -12.54
CA ILE A 26 -19.38 9.34 -11.50
C ILE A 26 -17.96 9.75 -11.89
N SER A 27 -17.42 10.71 -11.15
CA SER A 27 -16.05 11.18 -11.33
C SER A 27 -15.14 9.94 -11.32
N LYS A 28 -13.98 9.95 -12.00
CA LYS A 28 -13.00 8.83 -11.86
C LYS A 28 -12.66 8.54 -10.39
N SER A 29 -12.84 9.55 -9.54
CA SER A 29 -12.83 9.46 -8.07
C SER A 29 -13.85 8.46 -7.54
N ASP A 30 -15.11 8.57 -7.96
CA ASP A 30 -16.27 7.88 -7.39
C ASP A 30 -16.34 6.39 -7.76
N ARG A 31 -15.85 5.99 -8.94
CA ARG A 31 -15.73 4.55 -9.29
C ARG A 31 -14.72 3.83 -8.41
N LEU A 32 -13.61 4.50 -8.07
CA LEU A 32 -12.60 3.94 -7.17
C LEU A 32 -13.11 3.93 -5.73
N ARG A 33 -13.85 4.97 -5.31
CA ARG A 33 -14.55 4.97 -4.02
C ARG A 33 -15.51 3.80 -3.90
N GLN A 34 -16.41 3.60 -4.87
CA GLN A 34 -17.33 2.45 -4.88
C GLN A 34 -16.61 1.09 -4.81
N ARG A 35 -15.41 0.97 -5.41
CA ARG A 35 -14.61 -0.27 -5.35
C ARG A 35 -13.92 -0.48 -4.00
N LEU A 36 -13.44 0.60 -3.38
CA LEU A 36 -12.53 0.55 -2.23
C LEU A 36 -13.26 0.73 -0.89
N GLU A 37 -14.36 1.49 -0.85
CA GLU A 37 -15.19 1.68 0.35
C GLU A 37 -15.70 0.37 0.96
N PRO A 38 -16.14 -0.65 0.19
CA PRO A 38 -16.53 -1.93 0.76
C PRO A 38 -15.39 -2.72 1.42
N LEU A 39 -14.13 -2.33 1.15
CA LEU A 39 -12.93 -2.98 1.69
C LEU A 39 -12.38 -2.25 2.93
N LEU A 40 -13.02 -1.15 3.35
CA LEU A 40 -12.62 -0.34 4.48
C LEU A 40 -13.64 -0.52 5.60
N ASP A 41 -13.16 -0.99 6.74
CA ASP A 41 -13.94 -1.04 7.97
C ASP A 41 -13.86 0.35 8.61
N PHE A 42 -14.90 1.16 8.43
CA PHE A 42 -15.00 2.50 9.02
C PHE A 42 -15.39 2.48 10.50
N GLU A 43 -15.78 1.33 11.05
CA GLU A 43 -16.19 1.16 12.45
C GLU A 43 -15.02 1.09 13.46
N GLN A 44 -13.77 1.38 13.05
CA GLN A 44 -12.65 1.32 13.99
C GLN A 44 -12.64 2.51 14.97
N ASP A 45 -12.84 2.18 16.25
CA ASP A 45 -12.75 3.06 17.39
C ASP A 45 -11.39 3.77 17.49
N SER A 46 -11.48 5.07 17.80
CA SER A 46 -10.50 6.15 18.01
C SER A 46 -9.10 5.91 18.62
N SER A 47 -8.60 4.67 18.78
CA SER A 47 -7.35 4.36 19.49
C SER A 47 -6.37 3.43 18.79
N SER A 48 -6.72 2.82 17.64
CA SER A 48 -5.84 1.88 16.94
C SER A 48 -5.48 2.37 15.52
N SER A 49 -4.35 1.86 15.01
CA SER A 49 -3.72 2.24 13.74
C SER A 49 -4.74 2.48 12.62
N PRO A 50 -4.57 3.51 11.76
CA PRO A 50 -5.58 3.93 10.78
C PRO A 50 -5.95 2.84 9.77
N PHE A 51 -5.16 1.77 9.66
CA PHE A 51 -5.44 0.62 8.82
C PHE A 51 -5.23 -0.68 9.58
N SER A 52 -6.16 -1.61 9.39
CA SER A 52 -5.95 -3.00 9.75
C SER A 52 -5.11 -3.70 8.67
N VAL A 53 -4.32 -4.69 9.08
CA VAL A 53 -3.53 -5.52 8.15
C VAL A 53 -4.45 -6.21 7.14
N LYS A 54 -5.65 -6.63 7.57
CA LYS A 54 -6.64 -7.30 6.71
C LYS A 54 -7.10 -6.38 5.57
N GLU A 55 -7.46 -5.13 5.89
CA GLU A 55 -7.88 -4.13 4.89
C GLU A 55 -6.80 -3.91 3.83
N ILE A 56 -5.53 -3.80 4.25
CA ILE A 56 -4.42 -3.63 3.30
C ILE A 56 -4.28 -4.86 2.41
N VAL A 57 -4.36 -6.05 2.99
CA VAL A 57 -4.32 -7.30 2.21
C VAL A 57 -5.49 -7.39 1.22
N ASP A 58 -6.68 -6.97 1.62
CA ASP A 58 -7.86 -6.99 0.75
C ASP A 58 -7.76 -5.94 -0.37
N ILE A 59 -7.19 -4.76 -0.11
CA ILE A 59 -6.85 -3.78 -1.15
C ILE A 59 -5.81 -4.36 -2.12
N LEU A 60 -4.76 -5.01 -1.61
CA LEU A 60 -3.73 -5.64 -2.43
C LEU A 60 -4.29 -6.80 -3.28
N ARG A 61 -5.25 -7.55 -2.75
CA ARG A 61 -5.98 -8.60 -3.48
C ARG A 61 -6.91 -8.01 -4.54
N ALA A 62 -7.61 -6.92 -4.22
CA ALA A 62 -8.44 -6.19 -5.17
C ALA A 62 -7.61 -5.65 -6.34
N GLU A 63 -6.39 -5.18 -6.08
CA GLU A 63 -5.46 -4.78 -7.14
C GLU A 63 -4.79 -5.98 -7.85
N ARG A 64 -5.16 -7.23 -7.56
CA ARG A 64 -4.60 -8.45 -8.19
C ARG A 64 -3.08 -8.55 -8.06
N SER A 65 -2.56 -8.20 -6.89
CA SER A 65 -1.15 -8.46 -6.59
C SER A 65 -0.87 -9.96 -6.47
N GLU A 66 0.32 -10.35 -6.88
CA GLU A 66 0.80 -11.72 -6.80
C GLU A 66 1.60 -11.90 -5.51
N ASP A 67 1.54 -13.10 -4.93
CA ASP A 67 2.41 -13.54 -3.83
C ASP A 67 2.44 -12.54 -2.65
N ILE A 68 1.33 -12.47 -1.92
CA ILE A 68 1.19 -11.57 -0.77
C ILE A 68 1.62 -12.31 0.49
N VAL A 69 2.65 -11.80 1.16
CA VAL A 69 3.15 -12.33 2.43
C VAL A 69 3.03 -11.25 3.50
N CYS A 70 2.51 -11.63 4.66
CA CYS A 70 2.43 -10.76 5.84
C CYS A 70 3.24 -11.37 6.98
N ILE A 71 4.18 -10.58 7.49
CA ILE A 71 5.08 -10.97 8.58
C ILE A 71 4.78 -10.05 9.76
N LYS A 72 4.52 -10.65 10.91
CA LYS A 72 4.36 -9.94 12.18
C LYS A 72 5.72 -9.87 12.87
N VAL A 73 6.22 -8.67 13.09
CA VAL A 73 7.51 -8.41 13.74
C VAL A 73 7.27 -7.76 15.09
N PRO A 74 7.58 -8.44 16.21
CA PRO A 74 7.56 -7.81 17.52
C PRO A 74 8.74 -6.83 17.62
N ILE A 75 8.48 -5.56 17.97
CA ILE A 75 9.54 -4.57 18.24
C ILE A 75 9.83 -4.53 19.74
N ASN A 76 8.78 -4.54 20.56
CA ASN A 76 8.83 -4.56 22.01
C ASN A 76 7.57 -5.28 22.52
N ASP A 77 7.47 -5.63 23.80
CA ASP A 77 6.32 -6.34 24.38
C ASP A 77 4.95 -5.69 24.10
N LYS A 78 4.93 -4.37 23.83
CA LYS A 78 3.70 -3.59 23.58
C LYS A 78 3.53 -3.11 22.14
N HIS A 79 4.57 -3.19 21.31
CA HIS A 79 4.57 -2.61 19.98
C HIS A 79 4.91 -3.65 18.93
N GLU A 80 3.98 -3.81 17.99
CA GLU A 80 4.10 -4.75 16.88
C GLU A 80 4.12 -3.97 15.58
N ARG A 81 4.96 -4.42 14.65
CA ARG A 81 5.01 -3.91 13.29
C ARG A 81 4.70 -5.02 12.30
N TYR A 82 3.87 -4.70 11.32
CA TYR A 82 3.55 -5.62 10.24
C TYR A 82 4.35 -5.27 9.00
N ILE A 83 4.96 -6.27 8.39
CA ILE A 83 5.69 -6.14 7.13
C ILE A 83 4.92 -6.94 6.11
N ILE A 84 4.42 -6.25 5.08
CA ILE A 84 3.67 -6.85 4.00
C ILE A 84 4.54 -6.79 2.75
N ILE A 85 4.81 -7.94 2.16
CA ILE A 85 5.59 -8.07 0.94
C ILE A 85 4.65 -8.56 -0.15
N CYS A 86 4.67 -7.91 -1.32
CA CYS A 86 3.87 -8.34 -2.45
C CYS A 86 4.60 -8.15 -3.77
N THR A 87 4.27 -8.97 -4.76
CA THR A 87 4.85 -8.91 -6.10
C THR A 87 3.87 -8.30 -7.10
N PRO A 88 4.21 -7.17 -7.75
CA PRO A 88 3.41 -6.64 -8.82
C PRO A 88 3.81 -7.32 -10.14
N HIS A 89 2.84 -7.48 -11.03
CA HIS A 89 3.07 -7.95 -12.40
C HIS A 89 4.13 -7.13 -13.18
N ASN A 90 4.14 -5.80 -12.99
CA ASN A 90 5.18 -4.92 -13.53
C ASN A 90 5.33 -3.66 -12.65
N MET A 91 6.33 -2.81 -12.94
CA MET A 91 6.57 -1.61 -12.13
C MET A 91 5.43 -0.59 -12.18
N ARG A 92 4.75 -0.45 -13.33
CA ARG A 92 3.60 0.46 -13.46
C ARG A 92 2.42 -0.03 -12.61
N HIS A 93 2.23 -1.35 -12.54
CA HIS A 93 1.24 -1.98 -11.69
C HIS A 93 1.56 -1.72 -10.21
N GLY A 94 2.81 -1.89 -9.80
CA GLY A 94 3.24 -1.55 -8.44
C GLY A 94 3.00 -0.08 -8.07
N GLU A 95 3.22 0.85 -9.00
CA GLU A 95 2.90 2.27 -8.78
C GLU A 95 1.39 2.54 -8.67
N ALA A 96 0.57 1.86 -9.46
CA ALA A 96 -0.88 1.93 -9.39
C ALA A 96 -1.40 1.41 -8.04
N MET A 97 -0.86 0.30 -7.54
CA MET A 97 -1.18 -0.25 -6.21
C MET A 97 -0.87 0.74 -5.09
N VAL A 98 0.31 1.37 -5.10
CA VAL A 98 0.66 2.41 -4.12
C VAL A 98 -0.33 3.58 -4.18
N LEU A 99 -0.75 3.97 -5.40
CA LEU A 99 -1.73 5.03 -5.59
C LEU A 99 -3.11 4.63 -5.02
N ALA A 100 -3.54 3.39 -5.22
CA ALA A 100 -4.80 2.87 -4.68
C ALA A 100 -4.79 2.91 -3.15
N ILE A 101 -3.74 2.38 -2.52
CA ILE A 101 -3.56 2.41 -1.07
C ILE A 101 -3.54 3.85 -0.55
N ARG A 102 -2.83 4.75 -1.22
CA ARG A 102 -2.80 6.18 -0.85
C ARG A 102 -4.19 6.82 -0.93
N LYS A 103 -5.03 6.43 -1.89
CA LYS A 103 -6.41 6.91 -2.01
C LYS A 103 -7.27 6.37 -0.88
N CYS A 104 -7.20 5.08 -0.58
CA CYS A 104 -7.88 4.50 0.58
C CYS A 104 -7.51 5.24 1.86
N PHE A 105 -6.22 5.53 2.04
CA PHE A 105 -5.73 6.26 3.19
C PHE A 105 -6.34 7.66 3.32
N LYS A 106 -6.34 8.42 2.23
CA LYS A 106 -6.96 9.75 2.19
C LYS A 106 -8.47 9.71 2.44
N LEU A 107 -9.15 8.63 2.04
CA LEU A 107 -10.58 8.47 2.30
C LEU A 107 -10.86 8.24 3.79
N LYS A 108 -10.08 7.37 4.44
CA LYS A 108 -10.30 6.99 5.85
C LYS A 108 -9.79 8.06 6.83
N ASN A 109 -8.73 8.80 6.47
CA ASN A 109 -8.14 9.80 7.34
C ASN A 109 -7.71 11.05 6.56
N ASN A 110 -8.43 12.16 6.75
CA ASN A 110 -8.15 13.45 6.12
C ASN A 110 -6.97 14.20 6.76
N GLU A 111 -6.60 13.85 8.00
CA GLU A 111 -5.72 14.68 8.85
C GLU A 111 -4.31 14.07 9.08
N VAL A 112 -4.06 12.85 8.61
CA VAL A 112 -2.80 12.14 8.88
C VAL A 112 -1.75 12.44 7.82
N GLN A 113 -0.49 12.54 8.25
CA GLN A 113 0.66 12.73 7.35
C GLN A 113 0.68 11.67 6.23
N PRO A 114 1.04 12.06 4.99
CA PRO A 114 1.10 11.11 3.89
C PRO A 114 2.15 10.03 4.20
N PRO A 115 1.85 8.74 3.96
CA PRO A 115 2.79 7.67 4.25
C PRO A 115 4.09 7.85 3.46
N LYS A 116 5.21 7.45 4.06
CA LYS A 116 6.54 7.62 3.46
C LYS A 116 6.68 6.67 2.28
N LYS A 117 6.94 7.24 1.09
CA LYS A 117 7.21 6.49 -0.14
C LYS A 117 8.69 6.54 -0.45
N ALA A 118 9.32 5.39 -0.64
CA ALA A 118 10.65 5.26 -1.21
C ALA A 118 10.60 4.39 -2.48
N LYS A 119 11.34 4.78 -3.51
CA LYS A 119 11.49 4.02 -4.76
C LYS A 119 12.96 3.82 -5.05
N VAL A 120 13.40 2.57 -5.12
CA VAL A 120 14.77 2.19 -5.45
C VAL A 120 14.72 1.19 -6.59
N GLY A 121 14.89 1.67 -7.83
CA GLY A 121 14.82 0.82 -9.02
C GLY A 121 13.51 0.04 -9.13
N ARG A 122 13.58 -1.28 -8.92
CA ARG A 122 12.45 -2.22 -8.98
C ARG A 122 11.80 -2.55 -7.62
N TRP A 123 12.10 -1.75 -6.61
CA TRP A 123 11.57 -1.85 -5.26
C TRP A 123 10.84 -0.56 -4.89
N LEU A 124 9.59 -0.70 -4.47
CA LEU A 124 8.75 0.34 -3.91
C LEU A 124 8.48 0.02 -2.44
N CYS A 125 8.77 0.95 -1.56
CA CYS A 125 8.46 0.85 -0.14
C CYS A 125 7.45 1.92 0.23
N TYR A 126 6.42 1.51 0.96
CA TYR A 126 5.35 2.38 1.45
C TYR A 126 5.13 2.10 2.93
N THR A 127 5.51 3.06 3.78
CA THR A 127 5.58 2.85 5.22
C THR A 127 4.61 3.77 5.96
N PHE A 128 3.78 3.15 6.80
CA PHE A 128 2.96 3.77 7.83
C PHE A 128 3.66 3.66 9.18
N GLU A 129 2.98 4.05 10.26
CA GLU A 129 3.54 3.98 11.61
C GLU A 129 3.78 2.53 12.07
N ASN A 130 2.76 1.68 11.90
CA ASN A 130 2.75 0.28 12.37
C ASN A 130 2.85 -0.75 11.24
N ILE A 131 2.76 -0.32 9.97
CA ILE A 131 2.73 -1.23 8.82
C ILE A 131 3.70 -0.74 7.74
N SER A 132 4.53 -1.63 7.23
CA SER A 132 5.42 -1.40 6.08
C SER A 132 5.02 -2.30 4.93
N ILE A 133 4.75 -1.71 3.77
CA ILE A 133 4.41 -2.41 2.53
C ILE A 133 5.60 -2.34 1.59
N HIS A 134 6.12 -3.49 1.18
CA HIS A 134 7.19 -3.64 0.22
C HIS A 134 6.63 -4.26 -1.06
N ILE A 135 6.52 -3.45 -2.11
CA ILE A 135 6.12 -3.87 -3.45
C ILE A 135 7.38 -4.09 -4.27
N MET A 136 7.66 -5.34 -4.61
CA MET A 136 8.92 -5.73 -5.25
C MET A 136 8.67 -6.64 -6.44
N THR A 137 9.31 -6.37 -7.56
CA THR A 137 9.29 -7.33 -8.68
C THR A 137 9.96 -8.64 -8.28
N ARG A 138 9.60 -9.74 -8.95
CA ARG A 138 10.13 -11.08 -8.66
C ARG A 138 11.67 -11.12 -8.62
N GLU A 139 12.32 -10.45 -9.57
CA GLU A 139 13.79 -10.31 -9.61
C GLU A 139 14.36 -9.64 -8.35
N ALA A 140 13.74 -8.54 -7.91
CA ALA A 140 14.17 -7.82 -6.71
C ALA A 140 13.91 -8.64 -5.45
N ARG A 141 12.81 -9.39 -5.41
CA ARG A 141 12.45 -10.26 -4.28
C ARG A 141 13.45 -11.38 -4.07
N LEU A 142 13.84 -12.05 -5.15
CA LEU A 142 14.89 -13.08 -5.10
C LEU A 142 16.26 -12.48 -4.73
N LYS A 143 16.56 -11.26 -5.17
CA LYS A 143 17.85 -10.63 -4.89
C LYS A 143 18.01 -10.20 -3.42
N TYR A 144 16.96 -9.64 -2.82
CA TYR A 144 17.03 -9.06 -1.47
C TYR A 144 16.51 -9.98 -0.37
N ASP A 145 15.69 -10.99 -0.72
CA ASP A 145 15.14 -12.00 0.19
C ASP A 145 14.67 -11.44 1.56
N LEU A 146 13.75 -10.47 1.50
CA LEU A 146 13.21 -9.85 2.71
C LEU A 146 12.35 -10.81 3.54
N GLU A 147 11.82 -11.87 2.93
CA GLU A 147 11.07 -12.90 3.66
C GLU A 147 11.98 -13.69 4.59
N GLY A 148 13.16 -14.11 4.13
CA GLY A 148 14.17 -14.70 5.00
C GLY A 148 14.59 -13.74 6.11
N LEU A 149 14.89 -12.49 5.75
CA LEU A 149 15.34 -11.47 6.71
C LEU A 149 14.35 -11.26 7.87
N TRP A 150 13.07 -11.09 7.55
CA TRP A 150 12.06 -10.77 8.56
C TRP A 150 11.35 -12.01 9.13
N GLY A 151 11.40 -13.14 8.44
CA GLY A 151 10.73 -14.37 8.83
C GLY A 151 11.52 -15.23 9.83
N ILE A 152 12.86 -15.13 9.83
CA ILE A 152 13.71 -15.96 10.71
C ILE A 152 13.70 -15.46 12.17
N GLY A 153 13.15 -14.28 12.42
CA GLY A 153 13.14 -13.67 13.76
C GLY A 153 14.54 -13.17 14.14
N TRP A 154 14.55 -12.17 15.02
CA TRP A 154 15.80 -11.66 15.59
C TRP A 154 16.13 -12.59 16.74
N MET A 155 16.97 -13.62 16.48
CA MET A 155 17.67 -14.24 17.59
C MET A 155 18.66 -13.20 18.09
N GLU A 156 18.37 -12.62 19.27
CA GLU A 156 19.41 -11.98 20.05
C GLU A 156 20.40 -13.10 20.37
N THR A 157 21.45 -13.20 19.56
CA THR A 157 22.62 -13.94 19.95
C THR A 157 23.10 -13.22 21.20
N LEU A 158 22.72 -13.73 22.37
CA LEU A 158 23.48 -13.49 23.57
C LEU A 158 24.88 -13.92 23.16
N GLU A 159 25.74 -12.94 22.88
CA GLU A 159 27.16 -13.19 22.82
C GLU A 159 27.48 -13.72 24.22
N ASP A 160 27.42 -15.05 24.38
CA ASP A 160 28.13 -15.71 25.45
C ASP A 160 29.52 -15.11 25.37
N GLU A 161 29.93 -14.38 26.41
CA GLU A 161 31.27 -13.82 26.52
C GLU A 161 32.26 -14.95 26.22
N VAL A 162 32.75 -15.01 24.97
CA VAL A 162 33.87 -15.85 24.64
C VAL A 162 35.05 -15.10 25.22
N ASP A 163 35.47 -15.51 26.42
CA ASP A 163 36.76 -15.18 27.01
C ASP A 163 37.84 -15.54 25.97
N LEU A 164 38.13 -14.62 25.06
CA LEU A 164 39.25 -14.74 24.15
C LEU A 164 40.51 -14.66 25.03
N PRO A 165 41.32 -15.73 25.15
CA PRO A 165 42.55 -15.64 25.89
C PRO A 165 43.40 -14.56 25.22
N ASN A 166 43.71 -13.51 25.99
CA ASN A 166 44.50 -12.37 25.55
C ASN A 166 45.73 -12.88 24.79
N PRO A 167 45.88 -12.60 23.48
CA PRO A 167 47.00 -13.12 22.71
C PRO A 167 48.29 -12.48 23.23
N GLN A 168 49.08 -13.25 23.98
CA GLN A 168 50.44 -12.87 24.34
C GLN A 168 51.29 -12.91 23.08
N PHE A 169 51.46 -11.74 22.45
CA PHE A 169 52.48 -11.58 21.43
C PHE A 169 53.86 -11.63 22.08
N PRO A 170 54.76 -12.56 21.71
CA PRO A 170 56.11 -12.55 22.22
C PRO A 170 56.83 -11.31 21.70
N ILE A 171 57.27 -10.46 22.63
CA ILE A 171 58.08 -9.28 22.32
C ILE A 171 59.46 -9.79 21.86
N PRO A 172 59.94 -9.42 20.65
CA PRO A 172 61.28 -9.81 20.24
C PRO A 172 62.32 -9.11 21.13
N SER A 173 63.21 -9.90 21.73
CA SER A 173 64.34 -9.39 22.50
C SER A 173 65.28 -8.64 21.57
N ALA A 174 65.47 -7.34 21.83
CA ALA A 174 66.49 -6.55 21.16
C ALA A 174 67.87 -7.14 21.48
N SER A 175 68.59 -7.57 20.44
CA SER A 175 70.02 -7.90 20.47
C SER A 175 70.83 -6.70 20.02
#